data_AF-A0A4Y2H2L5-F1
#
_entry.id   AF-A0A4Y2H2L5-F1
#
_cell.length_a   1.000
_cell.length_b   1.000
_cell.length_c   1.000
_cell.angle_alpha   90.00
_cell.angle_beta   90.00
_cell.angle_gamma   90.00
#
_symmetry.space_group_name_H-M   'P 1'
#
loop_
_entity.id
_entity.type
_entity.pdbx_description
1 polymer ?
#
loop_
_entity_poly.entity_id
_entity_poly.type
_entity_poly.pdbx_seq_one_letter_code
_entity_poly.pdbx_strand_id
1 'polypeptide(L)'
;MCREGIRVSAHLARALSKKALYINQYEDIRKVFTNNETGELYKLDEVYTRLDLADTLEAIAENKSAAIYGSAAGSGPLAQAFLADLKAA
;
A
#
# COMPACT_ATOMS: atom_id res chain seq x y z
N MET A 1 13.05 3.54 1.24
CA MET A 1 12.05 3.92 0.20
C MET A 1 10.59 3.86 0.67
N CYS A 2 10.05 2.75 1.19
CA CYS A 2 8.61 2.72 1.56
C CYS A 2 8.29 3.53 2.84
N ARG A 3 9.15 3.42 3.88
CA ARG A 3 9.03 4.23 5.11
C ARG A 3 9.53 5.66 4.94
N GLU A 4 10.71 5.82 4.36
CA GLU A 4 11.31 7.14 4.07
C GLU A 4 10.51 7.95 3.04
N GLY A 5 9.71 7.26 2.22
CA GLY A 5 8.92 7.83 1.15
C GLY A 5 9.70 8.08 -0.13
N ILE A 6 8.95 8.46 -1.17
CA ILE A 6 9.48 8.93 -2.45
C ILE A 6 8.93 10.32 -2.74
N ARG A 7 9.75 11.15 -3.40
CA ARG A 7 9.27 12.43 -3.92
C ARG A 7 8.36 12.20 -5.12
N VAL A 8 7.15 12.72 -5.05
CA VAL A 8 6.14 12.55 -6.11
C VAL A 8 6.61 13.29 -7.36
N SER A 9 6.81 12.53 -8.44
CA SER A 9 7.21 13.08 -9.73
C SER A 9 6.02 13.69 -10.47
N ALA A 10 6.30 14.52 -11.48
CA ALA A 10 5.27 15.09 -12.35
C ALA A 10 4.41 14.02 -13.04
N HIS A 11 5.01 12.88 -13.39
CA HIS A 11 4.25 11.76 -13.95
C HIS A 11 3.29 11.17 -12.92
N LEU A 12 3.74 10.93 -11.69
CA LEU A 12 2.88 10.35 -10.66
C LEU A 12 1.73 11.29 -10.30
N ALA A 13 2.02 12.58 -10.07
CA ALA A 13 0.98 13.59 -9.81
C ALA A 13 -0.09 13.64 -10.92
N ARG A 14 0.33 13.57 -12.20
CA ARG A 14 -0.59 13.50 -13.34
C ARG A 14 -1.43 12.22 -13.34
N ALA A 15 -0.84 11.08 -13.01
CA ALA A 15 -1.56 9.81 -12.95
C ALA A 15 -2.61 9.81 -11.83
N LEU A 16 -2.25 10.32 -10.64
CA LEU A 16 -3.17 10.47 -9.51
C LEU A 16 -4.34 11.38 -9.86
N SER A 17 -4.06 12.55 -10.45
CA SER A 17 -5.10 13.48 -10.91
C SER A 17 -6.05 12.84 -11.95
N LYS A 18 -5.50 12.14 -12.96
CA LYS A 18 -6.30 11.46 -14.00
C LYS A 18 -7.21 10.36 -13.44
N LYS A 19 -6.82 9.75 -12.31
CA LYS A 19 -7.55 8.64 -11.68
C LYS A 19 -8.28 9.05 -10.41
N ALA A 20 -8.36 10.34 -10.09
CA ALA A 20 -8.90 10.83 -8.83
C ALA A 20 -10.32 10.31 -8.54
N LEU A 21 -11.21 10.27 -9.54
CA LEU A 21 -12.56 9.72 -9.38
C LEU A 21 -12.54 8.26 -8.92
N TYR A 22 -11.72 7.44 -9.56
CA TYR A 22 -11.59 6.01 -9.22
C TYR A 22 -10.94 5.82 -7.85
N ILE A 23 -9.87 6.57 -7.56
CA ILE A 23 -9.17 6.49 -6.27
C ILE A 23 -10.12 6.86 -5.12
N ASN A 24 -10.91 7.92 -5.28
CA ASN A 24 -11.83 8.37 -4.24
C ASN A 24 -13.06 7.47 -4.06
N GLN A 25 -13.36 6.60 -5.04
CA GLN A 25 -14.49 5.68 -4.99
C GLN A 25 -14.24 4.50 -4.02
N TYR A 26 -12.99 4.05 -3.89
CA TYR A 26 -12.64 2.88 -3.08
C TYR A 26 -11.80 3.30 -1.88
N GLU A 27 -12.31 3.09 -0.67
CA GLU A 27 -11.66 3.56 0.56
C GLU A 27 -10.24 3.04 0.71
N ASP A 28 -10.00 1.76 0.43
CA ASP A 28 -8.69 1.13 0.59
C ASP A 28 -7.68 1.66 -0.43
N ILE A 29 -8.14 2.00 -1.64
CA ILE A 29 -7.30 2.65 -2.66
C ILE A 29 -7.02 4.10 -2.26
N ARG A 30 -8.03 4.82 -1.76
CA ARG A 30 -7.88 6.20 -1.29
C ARG A 30 -6.86 6.32 -0.18
N LYS A 31 -6.93 5.45 0.84
CA LYS A 31 -5.99 5.42 1.97
C LYS A 31 -4.52 5.35 1.52
N VAL A 32 -4.25 4.65 0.41
CA VAL A 32 -2.90 4.51 -0.13
C VAL A 32 -2.43 5.78 -0.84
N PHE A 33 -3.31 6.50 -1.54
CA PHE A 33 -2.92 7.60 -2.43
C PHE A 33 -3.25 9.00 -1.89
N THR A 34 -3.78 9.10 -0.67
CA THR A 34 -4.05 10.35 0.02
C THR A 34 -2.92 10.70 0.99
N ASN A 35 -2.55 11.97 0.99
CA ASN A 35 -1.67 12.54 1.98
C ASN A 35 -2.43 12.72 3.31
N ASN A 36 -1.97 12.07 4.37
CA ASN A 36 -2.63 12.06 5.67
C ASN A 36 -2.66 13.44 6.35
N GLU A 37 -1.73 14.33 5.99
CA GLU A 37 -1.68 15.69 6.55
C GLU A 37 -2.73 16.61 5.91
N THR A 38 -2.97 16.45 4.60
CA THR A 38 -3.86 17.34 3.84
C THR A 38 -5.23 16.74 3.56
N GLY A 39 -5.38 15.42 3.64
CA GLY A 39 -6.58 14.70 3.23
C GLY A 39 -6.80 14.66 1.72
N GLU A 40 -5.87 15.18 0.93
CA GLU A 40 -5.95 15.22 -0.54
C GLU A 40 -5.02 14.19 -1.18
N LEU A 41 -5.22 13.89 -2.47
CA LEU A 41 -4.29 13.06 -3.22
C LEU A 41 -2.91 13.69 -3.25
N TYR A 42 -1.86 12.87 -3.16
CA TYR A 42 -0.48 13.35 -3.21
C TYR A 42 -0.19 14.21 -4.44
N LYS A 43 0.48 15.34 -4.22
CA LYS A 43 0.82 16.34 -5.25
C LYS A 43 2.29 16.29 -5.62
N LEU A 44 2.63 16.98 -6.71
CA LEU A 44 4.03 17.13 -7.16
C LEU A 44 4.91 17.58 -6.01
N ASP A 45 6.09 16.96 -5.90
CA ASP A 45 7.13 17.26 -4.90
C ASP A 45 6.80 16.89 -3.44
N GLU A 46 5.59 16.42 -3.15
CA GLU A 46 5.26 15.85 -1.85
C GLU A 46 5.99 14.53 -1.61
N VAL A 47 6.12 14.15 -0.33
CA VAL A 47 6.72 12.88 0.08
C VAL A 47 5.64 11.83 0.25
N TYR A 48 5.62 10.85 -0.64
CA TYR A 48 4.68 9.74 -0.61
C TYR A 48 5.26 8.53 0.12
N THR A 49 4.69 8.18 1.27
CA THR A 49 5.08 7.01 2.08
C THR A 49 4.07 5.86 1.97
N ARG A 50 4.54 4.62 2.12
CA ARG A 50 3.71 3.40 2.12
C ARG A 50 4.08 2.49 3.29
N LEU A 51 3.55 2.77 4.47
CA LEU A 51 3.93 2.07 5.70
C LEU A 51 3.49 0.60 5.69
N ASP A 52 2.23 0.31 5.32
CA ASP A 52 1.73 -1.07 5.25
C ASP A 52 2.52 -1.93 4.24
N LEU A 53 2.96 -1.33 3.13
CA LEU A 53 3.83 -2.02 2.18
C LEU A 53 5.23 -2.24 2.77
N ALA A 54 5.76 -1.30 3.55
CA ALA A 54 7.03 -1.50 4.25
C ALA A 54 6.94 -2.68 5.22
N ASP A 55 5.89 -2.74 6.03
CA ASP A 55 5.64 -3.84 6.97
C ASP A 55 5.53 -5.18 6.22
N THR A 56 4.82 -5.19 5.09
CA THR A 56 4.72 -6.36 4.21
C THR A 56 6.08 -6.82 3.68
N LEU A 57 6.91 -5.87 3.20
CA LEU A 57 8.24 -6.19 2.66
C LEU A 57 9.21 -6.63 3.74
N GLU A 58 9.11 -6.10 4.96
CA GLU A 58 9.89 -6.55 6.12
C GLU A 58 9.50 -7.98 6.51
N ALA A 59 8.20 -8.29 6.59
CA ALA A 59 7.74 -9.65 6.84
C ALA A 59 8.25 -10.65 5.79
N ILE A 60 8.31 -10.24 4.52
CA ILE A 60 8.89 -11.04 3.43
C ILE A 60 10.41 -11.15 3.57
N ALA A 61 11.11 -10.09 3.96
CA ALA A 61 12.55 -10.14 4.15
C ALA A 61 12.94 -11.15 5.25
N GLU A 62 12.17 -11.19 6.33
CA GLU A 62 12.37 -12.10 7.46
C GLU A 62 11.99 -13.55 7.13
N ASN A 63 10.81 -13.76 6.55
CA ASN A 63 10.20 -15.09 6.39
C ASN A 63 10.25 -15.62 4.94
N LYS A 64 10.84 -14.86 4.02
CA LYS A 64 10.93 -15.16 2.59
C LYS A 64 9.55 -15.49 2.00
N SER A 65 9.48 -16.47 1.10
CA SER A 65 8.24 -16.94 0.49
C SER A 65 7.23 -17.50 1.50
N ALA A 66 7.68 -17.95 2.67
CA ALA A 66 6.78 -18.48 3.70
C ALA A 66 5.92 -17.38 4.33
N ALA A 67 6.32 -16.10 4.25
CA ALA A 67 5.48 -14.98 4.66
C ALA A 67 4.14 -14.95 3.91
N ILE A 68 4.21 -15.22 2.61
CA ILE A 68 3.08 -15.15 1.67
C ILE A 68 2.39 -16.52 1.59
N TYR A 69 3.12 -17.58 1.30
CA TYR A 69 2.52 -18.89 0.99
C TYR A 69 2.42 -19.83 2.19
N GLY A 70 3.13 -19.53 3.28
CA GLY A 70 3.22 -20.41 4.43
C GLY A 70 4.21 -21.56 4.23
N SER A 71 4.02 -22.62 5.01
CA SER A 71 4.79 -23.85 4.94
C SER A 71 3.86 -25.06 4.83
N ALA A 72 4.41 -26.27 4.77
CA ALA A 72 3.62 -27.50 4.81
C ALA A 72 2.67 -27.60 6.02
N ALA A 73 2.90 -26.81 7.07
CA ALA A 73 2.10 -26.79 8.30
C ALA A 73 0.96 -25.75 8.30
N GLY A 74 0.84 -24.89 7.29
CA GLY A 74 -0.25 -23.89 7.20
C GLY A 74 0.11 -22.62 6.43
N SER A 75 -0.90 -21.78 6.19
CA SER A 75 -0.78 -20.51 5.43
C SER A 75 0.09 -19.48 6.15
N GLY A 76 0.84 -18.70 5.37
CA GLY A 76 1.69 -17.63 5.87
C GLY A 76 0.89 -16.47 6.48
N PRO A 77 1.50 -15.68 7.39
CA PRO A 77 0.80 -14.58 8.08
C PRO A 77 0.20 -13.55 7.11
N LEU A 78 0.86 -13.25 5.97
CA LEU A 78 0.33 -12.32 4.97
C LEU A 78 -0.86 -12.90 4.21
N ALA A 79 -0.85 -14.20 3.88
CA ALA A 79 -2.01 -14.84 3.27
C ALA A 79 -3.21 -14.91 4.22
N GLN A 80 -2.97 -15.12 5.51
CA GLN A 80 -4.05 -15.10 6.50
C GLN A 80 -4.70 -13.71 6.59
N ALA A 81 -3.88 -12.65 6.66
CA ALA A 81 -4.37 -11.27 6.66
C ALA A 81 -5.17 -10.96 5.39
N PHE A 82 -4.63 -11.32 4.22
CA PHE A 82 -5.33 -11.14 2.94
C PHE A 82 -6.67 -11.90 2.87
N LEU A 83 -6.71 -13.14 3.35
CA LEU A 83 -7.95 -13.93 3.40
C LEU A 83 -8.97 -13.37 4.40
N ALA A 84 -8.53 -12.70 5.46
CA ALA A 84 -9.41 -12.02 6.39
C ALA A 84 -10.05 -10.78 5.73
N ASP A 85 -9.24 -9.97 5.05
CA ASP A 85 -9.74 -8.79 4.30
C ASP A 85 -10.76 -9.19 3.22
N LEU A 86 -10.48 -10.26 2.46
CA LEU A 86 -11.42 -10.76 1.45
C LEU A 86 -12.76 -11.24 2.02
N LYS A 87 -12.80 -11.67 3.29
CA LYS A 87 -14.05 -12.07 3.96
C LYS A 87 -14.80 -10.89 4.56
N ALA A 88 -14.11 -9.77 4.78
CA ALA A 88 -14.66 -8.55 5.36
C ALA A 88 -15.18 -7.57 4.28
N ALA A 89 -14.72 -7.70 3.04
CA ALA A 89 -15.17 -6.97 1.85
C ALA A 89 -16.49 -7.50 1.29
#